data_AF-A0A522C192-F1
#
_entry.id   AF-A0A522C192-F1
#
_cell.length_a   1.000
_cell.length_b   1.000
_cell.length_c   1.000
_cell.angle_alpha   90.00
_cell.angle_beta   90.00
_cell.angle_gamma   90.00
#
_symmetry.space_group_name_H-M   'P 1'
#
loop_
_entity.id
_entity.type
_entity.pdbx_description
1 polymer ?
#
loop_
_entity_poly.entity_id
_entity_poly.type
_entity_poly.pdbx_seq_one_letter_code
_entity_poly.pdbx_strand_id
1 'polypeptide(L)'
;MKRFRILTALLVVVVFSGFVFALAENGSESLTKLLDGNKRFVSGSLAQKDLGDAKRKELVKGQKPFAIVLTCSDSRVAPELLFDQGLGEIFVVRVAGNVVDPITIGSIEYAAEHLNSPLLIVLGHEKCGAVAATLEAKGAPEGNIGAILRKIRPAANAAKKKGGTKDEILETAIKENVKNTSKDIIKKSAIIRHLVHEGKLKIVAGEYSLQTGNVEMIELAHAGNKPSAKTCPSHAGQHN
;
A
#
# COMPACT_ATOMS: atom_id res chain seq x y z
N MET A 1 -15.90 12.48 79.39
CA MET A 1 -15.47 11.31 78.60
C MET A 1 -16.09 11.38 77.20
N LYS A 2 -15.35 11.90 76.21
CA LYS A 2 -15.84 12.12 74.84
C LYS A 2 -15.71 10.81 74.05
N ARG A 3 -16.83 10.30 73.50
CA ARG A 3 -16.86 9.09 72.66
C ARG A 3 -16.49 9.46 71.22
N PHE A 4 -15.35 8.97 70.75
CA PHE A 4 -14.92 9.05 69.36
C PHE A 4 -15.80 8.13 68.49
N ARG A 5 -16.41 8.67 67.44
CA ARG A 5 -17.05 7.89 66.37
C ARG A 5 -15.99 7.65 65.30
N ILE A 6 -15.54 6.42 65.14
CA ILE A 6 -14.66 6.01 64.04
C ILE A 6 -15.57 5.77 62.83
N LEU A 7 -15.49 6.67 61.85
CA LEU A 7 -16.14 6.52 60.55
C LEU A 7 -15.15 5.75 59.65
N THR A 8 -15.38 4.46 59.45
CA THR A 8 -14.61 3.65 58.49
C THR A 8 -15.08 4.00 57.08
N ALA A 9 -14.34 4.84 56.38
CA ALA A 9 -14.57 5.10 54.96
C ALA A 9 -14.12 3.89 54.14
N LEU A 10 -15.07 3.17 53.56
CA LEU A 10 -14.83 2.06 52.64
C LEU A 10 -14.39 2.65 51.29
N LEU A 11 -13.08 2.69 51.04
CA LEU A 11 -12.52 3.10 49.75
C LEU A 11 -12.70 1.97 48.73
N VAL A 12 -13.76 2.03 47.92
CA VAL A 12 -13.95 1.11 46.79
C VAL A 12 -13.00 1.54 45.67
N VAL A 13 -11.84 0.88 45.58
CA VAL A 13 -10.93 1.02 44.44
C VAL A 13 -11.51 0.21 43.28
N VAL A 14 -12.20 0.90 42.37
CA VAL A 14 -12.62 0.30 41.10
C VAL A 14 -11.37 0.22 40.21
N VAL A 15 -10.75 -0.95 40.17
CA VAL A 15 -9.69 -1.27 39.21
C VAL A 15 -10.34 -1.41 37.84
N PHE A 16 -10.34 -0.32 37.06
CA PHE A 16 -10.65 -0.37 35.63
C PHE A 16 -9.55 -1.20 34.95
N SER A 17 -9.82 -2.48 34.71
CA SER A 17 -9.06 -3.31 33.78
C SER A 17 -9.20 -2.68 32.39
N GLY A 18 -8.24 -1.83 32.04
CA GLY A 18 -8.09 -1.31 30.70
C GLY A 18 -7.75 -2.46 29.77
N PHE A 19 -8.75 -3.04 29.12
CA PHE A 19 -8.55 -3.72 27.85
C PHE A 19 -8.03 -2.66 26.88
N VAL A 20 -6.71 -2.53 26.81
CA VAL A 20 -6.04 -1.90 25.68
C VAL A 20 -6.31 -2.83 24.50
N PHE A 21 -7.41 -2.61 23.80
CA PHE A 21 -7.55 -3.12 22.45
C PHE A 21 -6.38 -2.53 21.67
N ALA A 22 -5.37 -3.33 21.39
CA ALA A 22 -4.39 -2.99 20.37
C ALA A 22 -5.19 -2.71 19.10
N LEU A 23 -5.37 -1.44 18.75
CA LEU A 23 -6.00 -1.04 17.51
C LEU A 23 -5.15 -1.67 16.40
N ALA A 24 -5.72 -2.61 15.66
CA ALA A 24 -5.05 -3.14 14.48
C ALA A 24 -4.82 -1.94 13.55
N GLU A 25 -3.55 -1.65 13.25
CA GLU A 25 -3.18 -0.58 12.33
C GLU A 25 -3.94 -0.81 11.01
N ASN A 26 -4.80 0.12 10.64
CA ASN A 26 -5.59 0.00 9.42
C ASN A 26 -4.82 0.59 8.24
N GLY A 27 -5.16 0.19 7.01
CA GLY A 27 -4.38 0.58 5.83
C GLY A 27 -4.28 2.09 5.58
N SER A 28 -5.15 2.91 6.16
CA SER A 28 -5.06 4.37 6.05
C SER A 28 -4.02 4.98 6.99
N GLU A 29 -3.86 4.44 8.19
CA GLU A 29 -2.79 4.79 9.13
C GLU A 29 -1.42 4.41 8.54
N SER A 30 -1.33 3.18 8.02
CA SER A 30 -0.13 2.70 7.32
C SER A 30 0.24 3.55 6.11
N LEU A 31 -0.76 4.08 5.37
CA LEU A 31 -0.50 4.98 4.24
C LEU A 31 0.07 6.31 4.72
N THR A 32 -0.51 6.85 5.79
CA THR A 32 -0.03 8.09 6.41
C THR A 32 1.41 7.92 6.87
N LYS A 33 1.73 6.81 7.57
CA LYS A 33 3.09 6.48 8.01
C LYS A 33 4.09 6.41 6.84
N LEU A 34 3.71 5.76 5.74
CA LEU A 34 4.51 5.68 4.50
C LEU A 34 4.77 7.08 3.92
N LEU A 35 3.73 7.88 3.71
CA LEU A 35 3.85 9.20 3.10
C LEU A 35 4.60 10.19 3.99
N ASP A 36 4.45 10.12 5.31
CA ASP A 36 5.24 10.94 6.23
C ASP A 36 6.73 10.57 6.18
N GLY A 37 7.05 9.30 5.95
CA GLY A 37 8.41 8.88 5.65
C GLY A 37 8.95 9.45 4.34
N ASN A 38 8.13 9.50 3.28
CA ASN A 38 8.53 10.16 2.04
C ASN A 38 8.74 11.67 2.21
N LYS A 39 7.92 12.35 3.01
CA LYS A 39 8.15 13.77 3.35
C LYS A 39 9.50 13.98 4.03
N ARG A 40 9.89 13.11 4.97
CA ARG A 40 11.21 13.15 5.62
C ARG A 40 12.35 12.90 4.63
N PHE A 41 12.17 11.97 3.70
CA PHE A 41 13.13 11.71 2.63
C PHE A 41 13.34 12.96 1.76
N VAL A 42 12.25 13.57 1.29
CA VAL A 42 12.29 14.78 0.45
C VAL A 42 12.90 15.98 1.17
N SER A 43 12.60 16.16 2.47
CA SER A 43 13.15 17.25 3.27
C SER A 43 14.58 17.01 3.77
N GLY A 44 15.15 15.82 3.54
CA GLY A 44 16.44 15.40 4.11
C GLY A 44 16.44 15.20 5.63
N SER A 45 15.27 15.25 6.28
CA SER A 45 15.11 15.14 7.73
C SER A 45 14.79 13.69 8.15
N LEU A 46 15.69 12.76 7.80
CA LEU A 46 15.50 11.32 8.02
C LEU A 46 15.36 10.98 9.50
N ALA A 47 14.49 10.01 9.82
CA ALA A 47 14.38 9.49 11.16
C ALA A 47 15.64 8.69 11.54
N GLN A 48 15.98 8.73 12.83
CA GLN A 48 16.94 7.79 13.40
C GLN A 48 16.33 6.40 13.38
N LYS A 49 17.01 5.45 12.73
CA LYS A 49 16.56 4.07 12.56
C LYS A 49 17.58 3.12 13.17
N ASP A 50 17.11 2.14 13.93
CA ASP A 50 17.98 1.05 14.39
C ASP A 50 18.16 0.04 13.24
N LEU A 51 19.28 0.17 12.53
CA LEU A 51 19.73 -0.76 11.49
C LEU A 51 20.84 -1.69 12.00
N GLY A 52 21.07 -1.68 13.32
CA GLY A 52 22.18 -2.34 13.98
C GLY A 52 21.96 -3.83 14.25
N ASP A 53 22.92 -4.42 14.95
CA ASP A 53 22.92 -5.84 15.28
C ASP A 53 21.76 -6.25 16.19
N ALA A 54 21.38 -5.39 17.13
CA ALA A 54 20.25 -5.61 18.02
C ALA A 54 18.95 -5.78 17.23
N LYS A 55 18.63 -4.85 16.32
CA LYS A 55 17.44 -4.96 15.48
C LYS A 55 17.44 -6.21 14.59
N ARG A 56 18.58 -6.55 13.97
CA ARG A 56 18.68 -7.78 13.16
C ARG A 56 18.40 -9.03 13.99
N LYS A 57 18.95 -9.12 15.20
CA LYS A 57 18.73 -10.25 16.12
C LYS A 57 17.28 -10.33 16.60
N GLU A 58 16.62 -9.20 16.82
CA GLU A 58 15.19 -9.15 17.14
C GLU A 58 14.35 -9.77 16.01
N LEU A 59 14.62 -9.40 14.76
CA LEU A 59 13.85 -9.83 13.58
C LEU A 59 14.00 -11.32 13.22
N VAL A 60 14.97 -12.04 13.82
CA VAL A 60 15.06 -13.51 13.69
C VAL A 60 13.79 -14.19 14.22
N LYS A 61 13.11 -13.59 15.21
CA LYS A 61 11.88 -14.14 15.80
C LYS A 61 10.65 -13.95 14.91
N GLY A 62 10.71 -13.04 13.95
CA GLY A 62 9.60 -12.71 13.06
C GLY A 62 9.63 -11.26 12.58
N GLN A 63 8.74 -10.97 11.64
CA GLN A 63 8.56 -9.64 11.06
C GLN A 63 7.08 -9.27 11.06
N LYS A 64 6.80 -7.96 11.10
CA LYS A 64 5.44 -7.42 11.03
C LYS A 64 5.45 -6.14 10.19
N PRO A 65 5.64 -6.26 8.86
CA PRO A 65 5.59 -5.11 7.99
C PRO A 65 4.19 -4.48 8.01
N PHE A 66 4.12 -3.16 8.10
CA PHE A 66 2.84 -2.44 8.10
C PHE A 66 2.37 -2.11 6.67
N ALA A 67 3.22 -2.31 5.66
CA ALA A 67 2.85 -2.09 4.27
C ALA A 67 3.62 -2.99 3.31
N ILE A 68 2.99 -3.28 2.19
CA ILE A 68 3.54 -3.94 1.02
C ILE A 68 3.82 -2.87 -0.03
N VAL A 69 5.04 -2.83 -0.57
CA VAL A 69 5.42 -1.93 -1.66
C VAL A 69 5.77 -2.77 -2.89
N LEU A 70 4.87 -2.76 -3.88
CA LEU A 70 5.18 -3.27 -5.22
C LEU A 70 5.73 -2.13 -6.08
N THR A 71 6.98 -2.21 -6.50
CA THR A 71 7.60 -1.19 -7.34
C THR A 71 8.53 -1.76 -8.42
N CYS A 72 9.16 -0.87 -9.19
CA CYS A 72 10.09 -1.23 -10.24
C CYS A 72 11.43 -1.74 -9.68
N SER A 73 12.11 -2.62 -10.41
CA SER A 73 13.51 -2.99 -10.14
C SER A 73 14.52 -1.86 -10.45
N ASP A 74 14.05 -0.69 -10.91
CA ASP A 74 14.89 0.48 -11.19
C ASP A 74 15.75 0.85 -9.99
N SER A 75 17.07 0.93 -10.16
CA SER A 75 18.04 1.12 -9.08
C SER A 75 17.91 2.48 -8.38
N ARG A 76 17.23 3.45 -8.98
CA ARG A 76 16.96 4.78 -8.41
C ARG A 76 15.76 4.78 -7.48
N VAL A 77 14.98 3.69 -7.46
CA VAL A 77 13.74 3.55 -6.69
C VAL A 77 13.94 2.51 -5.61
N ALA A 78 14.47 2.94 -4.46
CA ALA A 78 14.70 2.11 -3.28
C ALA A 78 13.61 2.41 -2.22
N PRO A 79 12.57 1.57 -2.07
CA PRO A 79 11.42 1.82 -1.19
C PRO A 79 11.79 2.18 0.25
N GLU A 80 12.72 1.45 0.84
CA GLU A 80 13.14 1.62 2.23
C GLU A 80 13.78 3.01 2.44
N LEU A 81 14.48 3.52 1.42
CA LEU A 81 15.09 4.85 1.47
C LEU A 81 14.06 5.93 1.21
N LEU A 82 13.31 5.83 0.11
CA LEU A 82 12.39 6.89 -0.33
C LEU A 82 11.19 7.06 0.59
N PHE A 83 10.84 6.03 1.37
CA PHE A 83 9.85 6.10 2.43
C PHE A 83 10.45 6.19 3.83
N ASP A 84 11.77 6.33 3.97
CA ASP A 84 12.44 6.45 5.28
C ASP A 84 12.04 5.35 6.29
N GLN A 85 12.11 4.09 5.87
CA GLN A 85 11.75 2.91 6.66
C GLN A 85 12.98 2.09 7.08
N GLY A 86 12.85 1.34 8.17
CA GLY A 86 13.85 0.46 8.73
C GLY A 86 13.64 -1.03 8.41
N LEU A 87 14.44 -1.88 9.06
CA LEU A 87 14.38 -3.33 8.88
C LEU A 87 13.04 -3.91 9.39
N GLY A 88 12.38 -4.71 8.56
CA GLY A 88 11.14 -5.41 8.91
C GLY A 88 9.87 -4.54 8.91
N GLU A 89 9.98 -3.26 8.54
CA GLU A 89 8.85 -2.32 8.58
C GLU A 89 7.97 -2.37 7.33
N ILE A 90 8.55 -2.64 6.15
CA ILE A 90 7.81 -2.79 4.90
C ILE A 90 8.22 -4.07 4.18
N PHE A 91 7.27 -4.66 3.45
CA PHE A 91 7.48 -5.83 2.60
C PHE A 91 7.62 -5.38 1.15
N VAL A 92 8.77 -5.62 0.54
CA VAL A 92 9.10 -5.04 -0.77
C VAL A 92 9.08 -6.11 -1.86
N VAL A 93 8.33 -5.83 -2.94
CA VAL A 93 8.32 -6.65 -4.15
C VAL A 93 8.77 -5.78 -5.32
N ARG A 94 9.87 -6.16 -5.98
CA ARG A 94 10.47 -5.36 -7.08
C ARG A 94 10.58 -6.18 -8.35
N VAL A 95 9.90 -5.72 -9.40
CA VAL A 95 9.95 -6.31 -10.74
C VAL A 95 10.03 -5.17 -11.76
N ALA A 96 10.82 -5.29 -12.82
CA ALA A 96 10.94 -4.23 -13.81
C ALA A 96 9.57 -3.87 -14.42
N GLY A 97 9.24 -2.58 -14.42
CA GLY A 97 7.92 -2.07 -14.80
C GLY A 97 6.80 -2.39 -13.82
N ASN A 98 7.11 -2.83 -12.59
CA ASN A 98 6.15 -3.15 -11.52
C ASN A 98 4.97 -4.00 -12.01
N VAL A 99 5.28 -4.96 -12.89
CA VAL A 99 4.31 -5.89 -13.48
C VAL A 99 4.05 -7.05 -12.53
N VAL A 100 2.90 -7.70 -12.68
CA VAL A 100 2.50 -8.83 -11.83
C VAL A 100 2.30 -10.12 -12.62
N ASP A 101 2.74 -11.22 -12.03
CA ASP A 101 2.56 -12.61 -12.44
C ASP A 101 2.23 -13.47 -11.21
N PRO A 102 2.01 -14.80 -11.35
CA PRO A 102 1.68 -15.63 -10.20
C PRO A 102 2.71 -15.58 -9.06
N ILE A 103 4.00 -15.45 -9.36
CA ILE A 103 5.06 -15.40 -8.32
C ILE A 103 5.01 -14.06 -7.58
N THR A 104 4.90 -12.96 -8.32
CA THR A 104 4.80 -11.60 -7.76
C THR A 104 3.54 -11.46 -6.91
N ILE A 105 2.40 -12.01 -7.37
CA ILE A 105 1.14 -12.03 -6.62
C ILE A 105 1.27 -12.90 -5.37
N GLY A 106 1.89 -14.08 -5.47
CA GLY A 106 2.12 -14.96 -4.32
C GLY A 106 2.92 -14.28 -3.20
N SER A 107 3.93 -13.47 -3.55
CA SER A 107 4.66 -12.67 -2.56
C SER A 107 3.77 -11.61 -1.88
N ILE A 108 2.85 -11.00 -2.63
CA ILE A 108 1.87 -10.04 -2.08
C ILE A 108 0.86 -10.75 -1.18
N GLU A 109 0.36 -11.92 -1.60
CA GLU A 109 -0.54 -12.76 -0.80
C GLU A 109 0.11 -13.16 0.52
N TYR A 110 1.36 -13.61 0.49
CA TYR A 110 2.11 -13.93 1.71
C TYR A 110 2.17 -12.75 2.68
N ALA A 111 2.53 -11.56 2.19
CA ALA A 111 2.62 -10.38 3.06
C ALA A 111 1.25 -9.90 3.57
N ALA A 112 0.20 -10.02 2.76
CA ALA A 112 -1.14 -9.57 3.12
C ALA A 112 -1.86 -10.55 4.06
N GLU A 113 -1.82 -11.85 3.76
CA GLU A 113 -2.55 -12.89 4.49
C GLU A 113 -1.73 -13.47 5.65
N HIS A 114 -0.46 -13.82 5.40
CA HIS A 114 0.36 -14.47 6.42
C HIS A 114 0.99 -13.46 7.39
N LEU A 115 1.51 -12.34 6.87
CA LEU A 115 2.11 -11.28 7.70
C LEU A 115 1.10 -10.21 8.15
N ASN A 116 -0.13 -10.26 7.66
CA ASN A 116 -1.21 -9.33 7.99
C ASN A 116 -0.87 -7.86 7.69
N SER A 117 -0.13 -7.59 6.61
CA SER A 117 0.16 -6.21 6.19
C SER A 117 -1.13 -5.53 5.74
N PRO A 118 -1.56 -4.42 6.37
CA PRO A 118 -2.87 -3.81 6.11
C PRO A 118 -2.91 -2.91 4.87
N LEU A 119 -1.78 -2.66 4.23
CA LEU A 119 -1.65 -1.77 3.08
C LEU A 119 -0.82 -2.39 1.97
N LEU A 120 -1.27 -2.22 0.74
CA LEU A 120 -0.49 -2.42 -0.48
C LEU A 120 -0.45 -1.12 -1.28
N ILE A 121 0.75 -0.62 -1.55
CA ILE A 121 0.98 0.45 -2.52
C ILE A 121 1.63 -0.14 -3.79
N VAL A 122 0.98 0.10 -4.93
CA VAL A 122 1.58 -0.12 -6.26
C VAL A 122 2.23 1.19 -6.69
N LEU A 123 3.56 1.21 -6.73
CA LEU A 123 4.36 2.41 -6.94
C LEU A 123 5.05 2.36 -8.31
N GLY A 124 4.56 3.17 -9.24
CA GLY A 124 5.28 3.51 -10.48
C GLY A 124 6.35 4.56 -10.24
N HIS A 125 7.08 4.95 -11.27
CA HIS A 125 8.03 6.05 -11.18
C HIS A 125 8.24 6.72 -12.55
N GLU A 126 8.63 7.99 -12.51
CA GLU A 126 8.99 8.76 -13.68
C GLU A 126 10.09 8.06 -14.51
N LYS A 127 10.04 8.25 -15.83
CA LYS A 127 11.08 7.78 -16.77
C LYS A 127 11.38 6.28 -16.62
N CYS A 128 10.34 5.46 -16.41
CA CYS A 128 10.49 4.01 -16.30
C CYS A 128 10.99 3.37 -17.60
N GLY A 129 12.17 2.75 -17.54
CA GLY A 129 12.81 2.14 -18.71
C GLY A 129 12.00 1.00 -19.33
N ALA A 130 11.31 0.19 -18.52
CA ALA A 130 10.46 -0.89 -19.04
C ALA A 130 9.23 -0.36 -19.79
N VAL A 131 8.65 0.74 -19.33
CA VAL A 131 7.52 1.40 -20.00
C VAL A 131 7.97 2.08 -21.28
N ALA A 132 9.10 2.81 -21.25
CA ALA A 132 9.70 3.42 -22.42
C ALA A 132 10.04 2.38 -23.50
N ALA A 133 10.71 1.29 -23.12
CA ALA A 133 11.01 0.17 -24.02
C ALA A 133 9.74 -0.45 -24.63
N THR A 134 8.63 -0.52 -23.87
CA THR A 134 7.35 -1.02 -24.39
C THR A 134 6.74 -0.05 -25.41
N LEU A 135 6.86 1.26 -25.21
CA LEU A 135 6.38 2.27 -26.16
C LEU A 135 7.17 2.26 -27.47
N GLU A 136 8.48 1.99 -27.39
CA GLU A 136 9.40 1.99 -28.54
C GLU A 136 9.48 0.63 -29.26
N ALA A 137 9.05 -0.46 -28.61
CA ALA A 137 9.11 -1.81 -29.16
C ALA A 137 8.34 -1.92 -30.49
N LYS A 138 9.06 -2.34 -31.54
CA LYS A 138 8.49 -2.76 -32.82
C LYS A 138 8.36 -4.28 -32.83
N GLY A 139 7.15 -4.79 -33.06
CA GLY A 139 6.91 -6.23 -33.11
C GLY A 139 6.84 -6.93 -31.75
N ALA A 140 7.14 -8.23 -31.75
CA ALA A 140 7.10 -9.08 -30.56
C ALA A 140 8.50 -9.18 -29.93
N PRO A 141 8.75 -8.57 -28.75
CA PRO A 141 10.04 -8.69 -28.07
C PRO A 141 10.31 -10.13 -27.63
N GLU A 142 11.53 -10.59 -27.86
CA GLU A 142 12.00 -11.94 -27.53
C GLU A 142 12.43 -12.09 -26.06
N GLY A 143 12.65 -13.34 -25.64
CA GLY A 143 13.12 -13.70 -24.30
C GLY A 143 12.18 -13.30 -23.15
N ASN A 144 12.73 -13.32 -21.94
CA ASN A 144 11.98 -12.99 -20.71
C ASN A 144 11.65 -11.49 -20.60
N ILE A 145 12.46 -10.61 -21.23
CA ILE A 145 12.13 -9.19 -21.37
C ILE A 145 10.79 -9.03 -22.10
N GLY A 146 10.53 -9.86 -23.12
CA GLY A 146 9.26 -9.87 -23.83
C GLY A 146 8.04 -10.14 -22.93
N ALA A 147 8.20 -10.94 -21.86
CA ALA A 147 7.12 -11.19 -20.90
C ALA A 147 6.72 -9.92 -20.14
N ILE A 148 7.70 -9.07 -19.81
CA ILE A 148 7.48 -7.78 -19.14
C ILE A 148 6.77 -6.83 -20.09
N LEU A 149 7.29 -6.64 -21.31
CA LEU A 149 6.72 -5.75 -22.32
C LEU A 149 5.31 -6.17 -22.74
N ARG A 150 4.95 -7.47 -22.68
CA ARG A 150 3.58 -7.93 -22.94
C ARG A 150 2.61 -7.48 -21.85
N LYS A 151 3.03 -7.50 -20.58
CA LYS A 151 2.21 -7.05 -19.45
C LYS A 151 1.99 -5.54 -19.44
N ILE A 152 2.99 -4.75 -19.87
CA ILE A 152 2.89 -3.28 -19.94
C ILE A 152 2.11 -2.80 -21.17
N ARG A 153 2.05 -3.61 -22.24
CA ARG A 153 1.48 -3.21 -23.54
C ARG A 153 0.09 -2.60 -23.51
N PRO A 154 -0.87 -3.11 -22.71
CA PRO A 154 -2.19 -2.51 -22.61
C PRO A 154 -2.13 -1.03 -22.17
N ALA A 155 -1.26 -0.70 -21.20
CA ALA A 155 -1.06 0.67 -20.74
C ALA A 155 -0.41 1.55 -21.81
N ALA A 156 0.64 1.04 -22.48
CA ALA A 156 1.32 1.72 -23.56
C ALA A 156 0.37 2.04 -24.74
N ASN A 157 -0.50 1.09 -25.11
CA ASN A 157 -1.50 1.28 -26.17
C ASN A 157 -2.57 2.29 -25.77
N ALA A 158 -3.04 2.26 -24.52
CA ALA A 158 -4.00 3.24 -24.01
C ALA A 158 -3.43 4.66 -24.04
N ALA A 159 -2.17 4.83 -23.63
CA ALA A 159 -1.46 6.11 -23.68
C ALA A 159 -1.27 6.62 -25.11
N LYS A 160 -0.81 5.77 -26.04
CA LYS A 160 -0.68 6.14 -27.46
C LYS A 160 -2.01 6.56 -28.07
N LYS A 161 -3.11 5.89 -27.72
CA LYS A 161 -4.46 6.24 -28.18
C LYS A 161 -4.91 7.61 -27.66
N LYS A 162 -4.53 7.98 -26.43
CA LYS A 162 -4.83 9.30 -25.87
C LYS A 162 -4.07 10.42 -26.59
N GLY A 163 -2.89 10.12 -27.13
CA GLY A 163 -2.05 11.08 -27.85
C GLY A 163 -1.27 12.01 -26.92
N GLY A 164 -0.56 12.98 -27.52
CA GLY A 164 0.33 13.91 -26.83
C GLY A 164 1.76 13.85 -27.37
N THR A 165 2.65 14.61 -26.74
CA THR A 165 4.11 14.54 -26.94
C THR A 165 4.66 13.20 -26.47
N LYS A 166 5.92 12.89 -26.83
CA LYS A 166 6.58 11.64 -26.40
C LYS A 166 6.58 11.49 -24.88
N ASP A 167 6.84 12.57 -24.15
CA ASP A 167 6.93 12.56 -22.70
C ASP A 167 5.55 12.41 -22.04
N GLU A 168 4.53 13.14 -22.54
CA GLU A 168 3.15 12.99 -22.05
C GLU A 168 2.59 11.57 -22.27
N ILE A 169 2.95 10.94 -23.40
CA ILE A 169 2.61 9.54 -23.67
C ILE A 169 3.31 8.61 -22.69
N LEU A 170 4.59 8.84 -22.36
CA LEU A 170 5.33 8.04 -21.40
C LEU A 170 4.72 8.15 -19.99
N GLU A 171 4.48 9.37 -19.52
CA GLU A 171 3.86 9.63 -18.22
C GLU A 171 2.47 8.99 -18.13
N THR A 172 1.64 9.15 -19.18
CA THR A 172 0.34 8.49 -19.25
C THR A 172 0.48 6.97 -19.20
N ALA A 173 1.45 6.40 -19.92
CA ALA A 173 1.67 4.95 -19.92
C ALA A 173 2.11 4.42 -18.55
N ILE A 174 2.94 5.17 -17.80
CA ILE A 174 3.35 4.82 -16.44
C ILE A 174 2.13 4.77 -15.52
N LYS A 175 1.32 5.84 -15.52
CA LYS A 175 0.09 5.92 -14.69
C LYS A 175 -0.90 4.81 -15.03
N GLU A 176 -1.14 4.55 -16.32
CA GLU A 176 -2.00 3.45 -16.75
C GLU A 176 -1.43 2.08 -16.41
N ASN A 177 -0.11 1.90 -16.42
CA ASN A 177 0.52 0.64 -16.01
C ASN A 177 0.29 0.36 -14.53
N VAL A 178 0.46 1.36 -13.66
CA VAL A 178 0.16 1.25 -12.22
C VAL A 178 -1.30 0.89 -11.98
N LYS A 179 -2.24 1.56 -12.66
CA LYS A 179 -3.67 1.26 -12.57
C LYS A 179 -4.00 -0.16 -13.04
N ASN A 180 -3.43 -0.59 -14.16
CA ASN A 180 -3.65 -1.93 -14.70
C ASN A 180 -3.07 -3.01 -13.78
N THR A 181 -1.87 -2.82 -13.24
CA THR A 181 -1.27 -3.71 -12.23
C THR A 181 -2.17 -3.82 -11.01
N SER A 182 -2.67 -2.70 -10.48
CA SER A 182 -3.55 -2.67 -9.30
C SER A 182 -4.83 -3.47 -9.54
N LYS A 183 -5.45 -3.31 -10.72
CA LYS A 183 -6.64 -4.08 -11.13
C LYS A 183 -6.33 -5.57 -11.28
N ASP A 184 -5.19 -5.89 -11.88
CA ASP A 184 -4.78 -7.27 -12.13
C ASP A 184 -4.56 -8.05 -10.82
N ILE A 185 -3.98 -7.42 -9.80
CA ILE A 185 -3.80 -8.03 -8.48
C ILE A 185 -5.15 -8.45 -7.89
N ILE A 186 -6.12 -7.53 -7.85
CA ILE A 186 -7.48 -7.80 -7.32
C ILE A 186 -8.20 -8.86 -8.16
N LYS A 187 -8.06 -8.80 -9.49
CA LYS A 187 -8.72 -9.72 -10.41
C LYS A 187 -8.16 -11.14 -10.28
N LYS A 188 -6.84 -11.28 -10.19
CA LYS A 188 -6.14 -12.57 -10.30
C LYS A 188 -5.97 -13.30 -8.97
N SER A 189 -6.13 -12.60 -7.84
CA SER A 189 -6.05 -13.21 -6.51
C SER A 189 -7.40 -13.22 -5.79
N ALA A 190 -7.87 -14.41 -5.42
CA ALA A 190 -9.05 -14.55 -4.56
C ALA A 190 -8.78 -14.10 -3.12
N ILE A 191 -7.59 -14.38 -2.62
CA ILE A 191 -7.13 -14.00 -1.27
C ILE A 191 -7.13 -12.47 -1.14
N ILE A 192 -6.45 -11.76 -2.04
CA ILE A 192 -6.37 -10.29 -1.99
C ILE A 192 -7.75 -9.66 -2.15
N ARG A 193 -8.58 -10.17 -3.07
CA ARG A 193 -9.94 -9.67 -3.24
C ARG A 193 -10.79 -9.86 -1.98
N HIS A 194 -10.64 -10.99 -1.28
CA HIS A 194 -11.32 -11.24 -0.02
C HIS A 194 -10.85 -10.28 1.08
N LEU A 195 -9.54 -10.09 1.27
CA LEU A 195 -8.98 -9.17 2.26
C LEU A 195 -9.38 -7.70 2.02
N VAL A 196 -9.47 -7.28 0.76
CA VAL A 196 -9.97 -5.95 0.39
C VAL A 196 -11.45 -5.81 0.74
N HIS A 197 -12.26 -6.82 0.42
CA HIS A 197 -13.70 -6.83 0.74
C HIS A 197 -13.95 -6.77 2.25
N GLU A 198 -13.14 -7.45 3.06
CA GLU A 198 -13.21 -7.39 4.53
C GLU A 198 -12.64 -6.12 5.14
N GLY A 199 -12.05 -5.23 4.34
CA GLY A 199 -11.39 -4.02 4.84
C GLY A 199 -10.06 -4.26 5.56
N LYS A 200 -9.53 -5.50 5.51
CA LYS A 200 -8.24 -5.87 6.11
C LYS A 200 -7.04 -5.41 5.29
N LEU A 201 -7.21 -5.24 3.98
CA LEU A 201 -6.17 -4.74 3.08
C LEU A 201 -6.68 -3.53 2.30
N LYS A 202 -5.98 -2.40 2.42
CA LYS A 202 -6.17 -1.24 1.55
C LYS A 202 -5.19 -1.32 0.38
N ILE A 203 -5.67 -1.13 -0.85
CA ILE A 203 -4.81 -1.02 -2.03
C ILE A 203 -4.84 0.42 -2.52
N VAL A 204 -3.66 1.00 -2.72
CA VAL A 204 -3.47 2.33 -3.28
C VAL A 204 -2.42 2.32 -4.39
N ALA A 205 -2.40 3.38 -5.18
CA ALA A 205 -1.46 3.56 -6.27
C ALA A 205 -0.74 4.89 -6.13
N GLY A 206 0.53 4.93 -6.53
CA GLY A 206 1.30 6.16 -6.57
C GLY A 206 2.37 6.15 -7.66
N GLU A 207 2.97 7.31 -7.88
CA GLU A 207 4.10 7.53 -8.76
C GLU A 207 5.20 8.27 -8.00
N TYR A 208 6.41 7.70 -8.02
CA TYR A 208 7.60 8.35 -7.48
C TYR A 208 8.24 9.28 -8.52
N SER A 209 8.42 10.54 -8.14
CA SER A 209 9.12 11.53 -8.94
C SER A 209 10.63 11.38 -8.77
N LEU A 210 11.33 11.09 -9.86
CA LEU A 210 12.79 11.03 -9.84
C LEU A 210 13.41 12.41 -9.68
N GLN A 211 12.68 13.45 -10.10
CA GLN A 211 13.15 14.83 -10.02
C GLN A 211 13.03 15.41 -8.61
N THR A 212 11.92 15.15 -7.93
CA THR A 212 11.61 15.81 -6.64
C THR A 212 11.73 14.88 -5.43
N GLY A 213 11.72 13.56 -5.65
CA GLY A 213 11.65 12.56 -4.59
C GLY A 213 10.25 12.37 -3.99
N ASN A 214 9.25 13.14 -4.43
CA ASN A 214 7.87 13.01 -3.92
C ASN A 214 7.18 11.76 -4.48
N VAL A 215 6.26 11.21 -3.69
CA VAL A 215 5.27 10.23 -4.16
C VAL A 215 3.92 10.91 -4.35
N GLU A 216 3.44 10.94 -5.58
CA GLU A 216 2.12 11.45 -5.94
C GLU A 216 1.11 10.30 -6.01
N MET A 217 -0.05 10.47 -5.36
CA MET A 217 -1.09 9.44 -5.36
C MET A 217 -1.83 9.41 -6.70
N ILE A 218 -2.04 8.20 -7.22
CA ILE A 218 -2.83 7.97 -8.44
C ILE A 218 -4.22 7.48 -8.02
N GLU A 219 -5.25 8.15 -8.54
CA GLU A 219 -6.62 7.70 -8.33
C GLU A 219 -6.88 6.35 -9.01
N LEU A 220 -7.32 5.39 -8.22
CA LEU A 220 -7.85 4.12 -8.71
C LEU A 220 -9.36 4.25 -8.87
N ALA A 221 -9.88 3.79 -10.01
CA ALA A 221 -11.32 3.64 -10.16
C ALA A 221 -11.83 2.64 -9.10
N HIS A 222 -12.66 3.12 -8.18
CA HIS A 222 -13.16 2.32 -7.07
C HIS A 222 -13.92 1.11 -7.60
N ALA A 223 -13.45 -0.10 -7.28
CA ALA A 223 -14.23 -1.31 -7.47
C ALA A 223 -15.34 -1.32 -6.40
N GLY A 224 -16.45 -0.66 -6.69
CA GLY A 224 -17.75 -0.87 -6.04
C GLY A 224 -17.77 -0.83 -4.52
N ASN A 225 -17.65 0.35 -3.93
CA ASN A 225 -18.28 0.62 -2.63
C ASN A 225 -19.37 1.68 -2.88
N LYS A 226 -20.57 1.23 -3.30
CA LYS A 226 -21.75 2.06 -3.10
C LYS A 226 -21.95 2.18 -1.59
N PRO A 227 -22.12 3.38 -1.02
CA PRO A 227 -22.58 3.49 0.36
C PRO A 227 -23.91 2.73 0.45
N SER A 228 -24.04 1.79 1.39
CA SER A 228 -25.36 1.21 1.66
C SER A 228 -26.22 2.34 2.23
N ALA A 229 -27.04 2.97 1.39
CA ALA A 229 -28.16 3.75 1.87
C ALA A 229 -29.18 2.77 2.48
N LYS A 230 -28.96 2.41 3.75
CA LYS A 230 -30.04 1.91 4.61
C LYS A 230 -30.76 3.13 5.15
N THR A 231 -31.62 3.73 4.35
CA THR A 231 -32.75 4.48 4.90
C THR A 231 -33.74 3.44 5.40
N CYS A 232 -33.85 3.31 6.72
CA CYS A 232 -34.98 2.61 7.33
C CYS A 232 -36.27 3.29 6.85
N PRO A 233 -37.26 2.55 6.30
CA PRO A 233 -38.59 3.09 6.16
C PRO A 233 -39.21 3.21 7.56
N SER A 234 -39.52 4.44 7.96
CA SER A 234 -40.36 4.72 9.12
C SER A 234 -41.70 4.00 8.95
N HIS A 235 -41.98 3.03 9.82
CA HIS A 235 -43.32 2.51 10.01
C HIS A 235 -44.20 3.61 10.58
N ALA A 236 -45.00 4.24 9.71
CA ALA A 236 -46.20 4.93 10.12
C ALA A 236 -47.26 3.86 10.41
N GLY A 237 -47.39 3.49 11.69
CA GLY A 237 -48.55 2.75 12.17
C GLY A 237 -49.77 3.65 12.10
N GLN A 238 -50.73 3.30 11.24
CA GLN A 238 -52.10 3.76 11.33
C GLN A 238 -52.81 2.88 12.37
N HIS A 239 -53.15 3.48 13.51
CA HIS A 239 -54.18 2.96 14.40
C HIS A 239 -55.54 3.41 13.86
N ASN A 240 -56.38 2.44 13.49
CA ASN A 240 -57.83 2.51 13.67
C ASN A 240 -58.18 1.75 14.94
#